data_AF-A0AA95G2U3-F1
#
_entry.id   AF-A0AA95G2U3-F1
#
_cell.length_a   1.000
_cell.length_b   1.000
_cell.length_c   1.000
_cell.angle_alpha   90.00
_cell.angle_beta   90.00
_cell.angle_gamma   90.00
#
_symmetry.space_group_name_H-M   'P 1'
#
loop_
_entity.id
_entity.type
_entity.pdbx_description
1 polymer ?
#
loop_
_entity_poly.entity_id
_entity_poly.type
_entity_poly.pdbx_seq_one_letter_code
_entity_poly.pdbx_strand_id
1 'polypeptide(L)'
;MMNNAALIINLRELLIILMHNRTLCERSADALRYCREHIIEKEISVGVYGEYREVIDQLHDLASKDNRDAPDDVLRSGGDLLLSILLLYDRLASDIAVSEYIQKNNAFYF
;
A
#
# COMPACT_ATOMS: atom_id res chain seq x y z
N MET A 1 1.71 -10.24 -14.63
CA MET A 1 2.36 -9.89 -13.36
C MET A 1 2.43 -8.38 -13.34
N MET A 2 1.86 -7.75 -12.33
CA MET A 2 1.70 -6.32 -12.25
C MET A 2 3.08 -5.77 -11.94
N ASN A 3 3.53 -4.80 -12.73
CA ASN A 3 4.83 -4.21 -12.51
C ASN A 3 4.84 -3.51 -11.13
N ASN A 4 5.91 -3.67 -10.35
CA ASN A 4 6.12 -2.96 -9.08
C ASN A 4 5.89 -1.44 -9.24
N ALA A 5 6.21 -0.88 -10.41
CA ALA A 5 5.93 0.53 -10.72
C ALA A 5 4.42 0.87 -10.70
N ALA A 6 3.56 -0.03 -11.19
CA ALA A 6 2.12 0.17 -11.16
C ALA A 6 1.58 0.07 -9.72
N LEU A 7 2.11 -0.87 -8.92
CA LEU A 7 1.74 -0.97 -7.50
C LEU A 7 2.17 0.29 -6.72
N ILE A 8 3.36 0.84 -6.98
CA ILE A 8 3.81 2.13 -6.42
C ILE A 8 2.84 3.26 -6.72
N ILE A 9 2.34 3.36 -7.95
CA ILE A 9 1.34 4.38 -8.32
C ILE A 9 0.06 4.20 -7.51
N ASN A 10 -0.43 2.96 -7.42
CA ASN A 10 -1.62 2.65 -6.64
C ASN A 10 -1.44 2.99 -5.14
N LEU A 11 -0.26 2.74 -4.56
CA LEU A 11 0.02 3.11 -3.16
C LEU A 11 0.03 4.63 -2.94
N ARG A 12 0.49 5.41 -3.91
CA ARG A 12 0.41 6.88 -3.82
C ARG A 12 -1.04 7.36 -3.81
N GLU A 13 -1.89 6.77 -4.65
CA GLU A 13 -3.32 7.09 -4.65
C GLU A 13 -4.00 6.70 -3.33
N LEU A 14 -3.61 5.58 -2.71
CA LEU A 14 -4.09 5.24 -1.37
C LEU A 14 -3.74 6.32 -0.33
N LEU A 15 -2.51 6.84 -0.36
CA LEU A 15 -2.10 7.94 0.53
C LEU A 15 -2.96 9.19 0.30
N ILE A 16 -3.26 9.53 -0.96
CA ILE A 16 -4.14 10.67 -1.29
C ILE A 16 -5.54 10.45 -0.72
N ILE A 17 -6.12 9.26 -0.89
CA ILE A 17 -7.44 8.91 -0.34
C ILE A 17 -7.46 9.07 1.18
N LEU A 18 -6.40 8.59 1.86
CA LEU A 18 -6.26 8.69 3.31
C LEU A 18 -6.04 10.13 3.81
N MET A 19 -5.68 11.07 2.95
CA MET A 19 -5.54 12.48 3.28
C MET A 19 -6.84 13.30 3.10
N HIS A 20 -7.90 12.73 2.54
CA HIS A 20 -9.16 13.45 2.37
C HIS A 20 -9.76 13.93 3.70
N ASN A 21 -10.59 14.97 3.65
CA ASN A 21 -11.29 15.50 4.82
C ASN A 21 -12.55 14.68 5.13
N ARG A 22 -12.34 13.44 5.57
CA ARG A 22 -13.35 12.45 5.98
C ARG A 22 -12.85 11.70 7.21
N THR A 23 -13.72 10.95 7.87
CA THR A 23 -13.31 10.11 9.01
C THR A 23 -12.31 9.03 8.57
N LEU A 24 -11.49 8.51 9.48
CA LEU A 24 -10.55 7.43 9.15
C LEU A 24 -11.27 6.18 8.62
N CYS A 25 -12.43 5.85 9.18
CA CYS A 25 -13.26 4.73 8.74
C CYS A 25 -13.72 4.91 7.28
N GLU A 26 -14.31 6.06 6.94
CA GLU A 26 -14.75 6.37 5.57
C GLU A 26 -13.58 6.32 4.58
N ARG A 27 -12.44 6.93 4.92
CA ARG A 27 -11.25 6.93 4.05
C ARG A 27 -10.70 5.52 3.85
N SER A 28 -10.73 4.68 4.88
CA SER A 28 -10.29 3.29 4.79
C SER A 28 -11.23 2.47 3.91
N ALA A 29 -12.54 2.70 4.00
CA ALA A 29 -13.53 2.08 3.11
C ALA A 29 -13.35 2.51 1.64
N ASP A 30 -13.11 3.81 1.39
CA ASP A 30 -12.80 4.34 0.06
C ASP A 30 -11.49 3.73 -0.49
N ALA A 31 -10.47 3.59 0.35
CA ALA A 31 -9.18 3.01 -0.01
C ALA A 31 -9.30 1.50 -0.34
N LEU A 32 -10.07 0.73 0.43
CA LEU A 32 -10.38 -0.68 0.10
C LEU A 32 -11.08 -0.81 -1.24
N ARG A 33 -12.05 0.06 -1.50
CA ARG A 33 -12.76 0.08 -2.77
C ARG A 33 -11.79 0.36 -3.91
N TYR A 34 -10.92 1.35 -3.75
CA TYR A 34 -9.88 1.66 -4.73
C TYR A 34 -8.98 0.44 -5.00
N CYS A 35 -8.49 -0.24 -3.97
CA CYS A 35 -7.68 -1.45 -4.11
C CYS A 35 -8.40 -2.53 -4.92
N ARG A 36 -9.68 -2.80 -4.64
CA ARG A 36 -10.47 -3.81 -5.37
C ARG A 36 -10.66 -3.47 -6.84
N GLU A 37 -10.77 -2.18 -7.16
CA GLU A 37 -11.00 -1.70 -8.52
C GLU A 37 -9.70 -1.63 -9.35
N HIS A 38 -8.55 -1.34 -8.73
CA HIS A 38 -7.31 -0.98 -9.43
C HIS A 38 -6.13 -1.94 -9.22
N ILE A 39 -6.21 -2.84 -8.23
CA ILE A 39 -5.12 -3.77 -7.90
C ILE A 39 -5.57 -5.20 -8.19
N ILE A 40 -4.92 -5.82 -9.15
CA ILE A 40 -5.15 -7.24 -9.48
C ILE A 40 -4.26 -8.09 -8.57
N GLU A 41 -4.84 -8.63 -7.49
CA GLU A 41 -4.10 -9.33 -6.43
C GLU A 41 -3.25 -10.51 -6.95
N LYS A 42 -3.78 -11.32 -7.88
CA LYS A 42 -3.07 -12.44 -8.53
C LYS A 42 -1.82 -12.03 -9.31
N GLU A 43 -1.64 -10.74 -9.54
CA GLU A 43 -0.53 -10.19 -10.29
C GLU A 43 0.56 -9.57 -9.41
N ILE A 44 0.35 -9.48 -8.10
CA ILE A 44 1.33 -9.01 -7.13
C ILE A 44 2.44 -10.05 -6.97
N SER A 45 3.69 -9.60 -6.89
CA SER A 45 4.82 -10.48 -6.65
C SER A 45 4.76 -11.11 -5.27
N VAL A 46 5.07 -12.41 -5.18
CA VAL A 46 5.09 -13.17 -3.92
C VAL A 46 5.99 -12.50 -2.87
N GLY A 47 7.08 -11.86 -3.30
CA GLY A 47 8.07 -11.22 -2.40
C GLY A 47 7.58 -9.96 -1.69
N VAL A 48 6.40 -9.43 -2.04
CA VAL A 48 5.78 -8.25 -1.41
C VAL A 48 4.31 -8.49 -1.05
N TYR A 49 3.82 -9.71 -1.28
CA TYR A 49 2.41 -10.05 -1.12
C TYR A 49 1.98 -9.99 0.35
N GLY A 50 2.86 -10.38 1.27
CA GLY A 50 2.56 -10.33 2.71
C GLY A 50 2.33 -8.91 3.19
N GLU A 51 3.22 -7.99 2.83
CA GLU A 51 3.14 -6.57 3.18
C GLU A 51 1.93 -5.89 2.52
N TYR A 52 1.62 -6.24 1.27
CA TYR A 52 0.38 -5.79 0.63
C TYR A 52 -0.85 -6.29 1.41
N ARG A 53 -0.86 -7.56 1.80
CA ARG A 53 -1.99 -8.16 2.51
C ARG A 53 -2.21 -7.50 3.86
N GLU A 54 -1.13 -7.20 4.59
CA GLU A 54 -1.18 -6.48 5.87
C GLU A 54 -1.87 -5.11 5.72
N VAL A 55 -1.53 -4.34 4.68
CA VAL A 55 -2.20 -3.06 4.38
C VAL A 55 -3.70 -3.26 4.15
N ILE A 56 -4.09 -4.29 3.39
CA ILE A 56 -5.50 -4.59 3.12
C ILE A 56 -6.26 -4.99 4.38
N ASP A 57 -5.66 -5.80 5.24
CA ASP A 57 -6.29 -6.25 6.48
C ASP A 57 -6.46 -5.07 7.46
N GLN A 58 -5.44 -4.20 7.61
CA GLN A 58 -5.54 -2.97 8.40
C GLN A 58 -6.63 -2.02 7.87
N LEU A 59 -6.72 -1.85 6.55
CA LEU A 59 -7.77 -1.07 5.91
C LEU A 59 -9.17 -1.66 6.19
N HIS A 60 -9.30 -2.99 6.14
CA HIS A 60 -10.54 -3.69 6.44
C HIS A 60 -10.97 -3.46 7.88
N ASP A 61 -10.05 -3.62 8.83
CA ASP A 61 -10.30 -3.38 10.25
C ASP A 61 -10.74 -1.94 10.48
N LEU A 62 -10.01 -0.97 9.94
CA LEU A 62 -10.34 0.46 10.06
C LEU A 62 -11.68 0.84 9.42
N ALA A 63 -12.03 0.25 8.27
CA ALA A 63 -13.31 0.47 7.61
C ALA A 63 -14.50 -0.15 8.36
N SER A 64 -14.23 -1.13 9.22
CA SER A 64 -15.25 -1.80 10.05
C SER A 64 -15.40 -1.20 11.44
N LYS A 65 -14.49 -0.29 11.83
CA LYS A 65 -14.53 0.37 13.14
C LYS A 65 -15.73 1.31 13.25
N ASP A 66 -16.39 1.21 14.39
CA ASP A 66 -17.53 2.06 14.76
C ASP A 66 -17.02 3.33 15.48
N ASN A 67 -17.85 4.37 15.56
CA ASN A 67 -17.50 5.69 16.11
C ASN A 67 -17.22 5.73 17.63
N ARG A 68 -17.01 4.57 18.27
CA ARG A 68 -16.82 4.43 19.73
C ARG A 68 -15.37 4.28 20.16
N ASP A 69 -14.44 4.14 19.21
CA ASP A 69 -13.01 4.03 19.52
C ASP A 69 -12.49 5.34 20.11
N ALA A 70 -11.58 5.22 21.08
CA ALA A 70 -10.92 6.38 21.66
C ALA A 70 -10.10 7.10 20.57
N PRO A 71 -10.05 8.45 20.57
CA PRO A 71 -9.32 9.20 19.55
C PRO A 71 -7.85 8.78 19.41
N ASP A 72 -7.18 8.46 20.52
CA ASP A 72 -5.78 8.02 20.52
C ASP A 72 -5.60 6.66 19.83
N ASP A 73 -6.55 5.73 20.00
CA ASP A 73 -6.52 4.43 19.32
C ASP A 73 -6.77 4.57 17.82
N VAL A 74 -7.65 5.49 17.42
CA VAL A 74 -7.90 5.82 16.01
C VAL A 74 -6.64 6.43 15.38
N LEU A 75 -5.99 7.38 16.06
CA LEU A 75 -4.75 7.99 15.61
C LEU A 75 -3.62 6.97 15.47
N ARG A 76 -3.44 6.09 16.47
CA ARG A 76 -2.45 5.01 16.42
C ARG A 76 -2.70 4.07 15.25
N SER A 77 -3.94 3.57 15.11
CA SER A 77 -4.31 2.65 14.03
C SER A 77 -4.10 3.27 12.65
N GLY A 78 -4.42 4.56 12.49
CA GLY A 78 -4.16 5.29 11.25
C GLY A 78 -2.66 5.50 10.98
N GLY A 79 -1.86 5.74 12.02
CA GLY A 79 -0.42 5.82 11.94
C GLY A 79 0.23 4.50 11.52
N ASP A 80 -0.21 3.40 12.11
CA ASP A 80 0.25 2.03 11.79
C ASP A 80 -0.04 1.69 10.31
N LEU A 81 -1.22 2.07 9.82
CA LEU A 81 -1.58 1.94 8.40
C LEU A 81 -0.65 2.75 7.48
N LEU A 82 -0.45 4.03 7.78
CA LEU A 82 0.42 4.89 6.98
C LEU A 82 1.85 4.35 6.93
N LEU A 83 2.37 3.87 8.07
CA LEU A 83 3.69 3.26 8.13
C LEU A 83 3.78 2.01 7.26
N SER A 84 2.78 1.13 7.33
CA SER A 84 2.73 -0.10 6.53
C SER A 84 2.73 0.19 5.02
N ILE A 85 1.96 1.19 4.58
CA ILE A 85 1.95 1.66 3.18
C ILE A 85 3.34 2.19 2.77
N LEU A 86 3.99 2.98 3.62
CA LEU A 86 5.31 3.55 3.33
C LEU A 86 6.41 2.49 3.26
N LEU A 87 6.37 1.47 4.13
CA LEU A 87 7.33 0.36 4.11
C LEU A 87 7.16 -0.49 2.85
N LEU A 88 5.93 -0.80 2.45
CA LEU A 88 5.66 -1.50 1.19
C LEU A 88 6.13 -0.67 -0.01
N TYR A 89 5.90 0.64 0.01
CA TYR A 89 6.38 1.54 -1.03
C TYR A 89 7.91 1.50 -1.15
N ASP A 90 8.63 1.62 -0.03
CA ASP A 90 10.11 1.59 0.00
C ASP A 90 10.66 0.25 -0.51
N ARG A 91 10.02 -0.86 -0.12
CA ARG A 91 10.37 -2.20 -0.59
C ARG A 91 10.26 -2.31 -2.11
N LEU A 92 9.14 -1.85 -2.68
CA LEU A 92 8.92 -1.86 -4.13
C LEU A 92 9.91 -0.96 -4.88
N ALA A 93 10.20 0.23 -4.33
CA ALA A 93 11.15 1.16 -4.93
C ALA A 93 12.57 0.58 -4.94
N SER A 94 12.96 -0.08 -3.84
CA SER A 94 14.24 -0.77 -3.73
C SER A 94 14.38 -1.90 -4.74
N ASP A 95 13.34 -2.73 -4.92
CA ASP A 95 13.34 -3.82 -5.90
C ASP A 95 13.51 -3.31 -7.35
N ILE A 96 12.85 -2.19 -7.69
CA ILE A 96 13.01 -1.55 -9.00
C ILE A 96 14.45 -1.05 -9.17
N ALA A 97 15.00 -0.34 -8.18
CA ALA A 97 16.35 0.20 -8.24
C ALA A 97 17.41 -0.90 -8.41
N VAL A 98 17.26 -2.02 -7.69
CA VAL A 98 18.15 -3.18 -7.82
C VAL A 98 18.03 -3.80 -9.21
N SER A 99 16.81 -3.97 -9.72
CA SER A 99 16.58 -4.51 -11.07
C SER A 99 17.22 -3.64 -12.16
N GLU A 100 17.06 -2.31 -12.06
CA GLU A 100 17.69 -1.35 -12.98
C GLU A 100 19.22 -1.39 -12.91
N TYR A 101 19.79 -1.51 -11.71
CA TYR A 101 21.24 -1.64 -11.52
C TYR A 101 21.78 -2.91 -12.17
N ILE A 102 21.12 -4.05 -11.97
CA ILE A 102 21.49 -5.33 -12.59
C ILE A 102 21.37 -5.25 -14.11
N GLN A 103 20.29 -4.67 -14.65
CA GLN A 103 20.12 -4.51 -16.10
C GLN A 103 21.22 -3.66 -16.72
N LYS A 104 21.56 -2.52 -16.10
CA LYS A 104 22.66 -1.66 -16.57
C LYS A 104 23.99 -2.38 -16.54
N ASN A 105 24.29 -3.13 -15.47
CA ASN A 105 25.56 -3.85 -15.36
C ASN A 105 25.64 -5.07 -16.28
N ASN A 106 24.58 -5.85 -16.44
CA ASN A 106 24.56 -6.98 -17.36
C ASN A 106 24.66 -6.53 -18.83
N ALA A 107 24.20 -5.32 -19.17
CA ALA A 107 24.41 -4.73 -20.49
C ALA A 107 25.88 -4.37 -20.78
N PHE A 108 26.77 -4.35 -19.78
CA PHE A 108 28.22 -4.17 -19.98
C PHE A 108 28.99 -5.50 -20.12
N TYR A 109 28.32 -6.65 -19.90
CA TYR A 109 28.94 -7.97 -19.98
C TYR A 109 28.57 -8.77 -21.25
N PHE A 110 27.86 -8.15 -22.19
CA PHE A 110 27.54 -8.66 -23.53
C PHE A 110 27.80 -7.59 -24.59
#